data_AF-A0A1C6JL69-F1
#
_entry.id   AF-A0A1C6JL69-F1
#
_cell.length_a   1.000
_cell.length_b   1.000
_cell.length_c   1.000
_cell.angle_alpha   90.00
_cell.angle_beta   90.00
_cell.angle_gamma   90.00
#
_symmetry.space_group_name_H-M   'P 1'
#
loop_
_entity.id
_entity.type
_entity.pdbx_description
1 polymer ?
#
loop_
_entity_poly.entity_id
_entity_poly.type
_entity_poly.pdbx_seq_one_letter_code
_entity_poly.pdbx_strand_id
1 'polypeptide(L)' 'MGIIKYFRKKYWEAAIFRGGRRIPFSCDGLTAVPDRAYALFTEKELEKIYNDRNEFYKKLMQMIDSY' A
#
# COMPACT_ATOMS: atom_id res chain seq x y z
N MET A 1 -16.96 17.68 2.90
CA MET A 1 -16.77 16.29 3.38
C MET A 1 -16.14 15.33 2.34
N GLY A 2 -16.40 15.47 1.03
CA GLY A 2 -15.91 14.52 0.00
C GLY A 2 -14.39 14.50 -0.24
N ILE A 3 -13.74 15.68 -0.23
CA ILE A 3 -12.30 15.82 -0.48
C ILE A 3 -11.44 15.16 0.61
N ILE A 4 -11.78 15.35 1.89
CA ILE A 4 -11.04 14.73 3.01
C ILE A 4 -11.16 13.20 2.96
N LYS A 5 -12.33 12.68 2.58
CA LYS A 5 -12.55 11.24 2.39
C LYS A 5 -11.70 10.69 1.25
N TYR A 6 -11.59 11.42 0.14
CA TYR A 6 -10.71 11.08 -0.98
C TYR A 6 -9.24 11.02 -0.56
N PHE A 7 -8.73 12.07 0.07
CA PHE A 7 -7.33 12.12 0.52
C PHE A 7 -7.01 11.04 1.55
N ARG A 8 -7.94 10.77 2.47
CA ARG A 8 -7.79 9.67 3.43
C ARG A 8 -7.71 8.33 2.73
N LYS A 9 -8.57 8.07 1.73
CA LYS A 9 -8.53 6.83 0.95
C LYS A 9 -7.20 6.69 0.20
N LYS A 10 -6.74 7.76 -0.46
CA LYS A 10 -5.44 7.81 -1.15
C LYS A 10 -4.24 7.56 -0.24
N TYR A 11 -4.25 8.11 0.98
CA TYR A 11 -3.22 7.85 1.98
C TYR A 11 -3.13 6.37 2.34
N TRP A 12 -4.28 5.73 2.62
CA TRP A 12 -4.31 4.32 2.99
C TRP A 12 -3.98 3.39 1.82
N GLU A 13 -4.38 3.73 0.61
CA GLU A 13 -4.02 3.02 -0.63
C GLU A 13 -2.50 2.93 -0.76
N ALA A 14 -1.80 4.05 -0.57
CA ALA A 14 -0.33 4.09 -0.61
C ALA A 14 0.32 3.29 0.54
N ALA A 15 -0.27 3.30 1.73
CA ALA A 15 0.22 2.52 2.87
C ALA A 15 0.07 1.01 2.63
N ILE A 16 -1.06 0.58 2.08
CA ILE A 16 -1.33 -0.84 1.74
C ILE A 16 -0.37 -1.31 0.64
N PHE A 17 -0.18 -0.49 -0.42
CA PHE A 17 0.76 -0.80 -1.49
C PHE A 17 2.18 -1.04 -0.97
N ARG A 18 2.64 -0.20 -0.02
CA ARG A 18 3.97 -0.33 0.62
C ARG A 18 4.07 -1.45 1.64
N GLY A 19 2.97 -2.14 1.97
CA GLY A 19 2.95 -3.18 2.99
C GLY A 19 2.93 -2.66 4.43
N GLY A 20 2.70 -1.35 4.64
CA GLY A 20 2.67 -0.78 5.97
C GLY A 20 2.57 0.75 5.99
N ARG A 21 2.18 1.29 7.15
CA ARG A 21 2.21 2.72 7.43
C ARG A 21 3.60 3.12 7.95
N ARG A 22 4.18 4.16 7.36
CA ARG A 22 5.49 4.68 7.76
C ARG A 22 5.48 5.24 9.18
N ILE A 23 6.44 4.82 10.01
CA ILE A 23 6.70 5.40 11.34
C ILE A 23 8.20 5.68 11.53
N PRO A 24 8.59 6.74 12.26
CA PRO A 24 10.00 7.08 12.44
C PRO A 24 10.79 6.14 13.36
N PHE A 25 10.11 5.35 14.18
CA PHE A 25 10.71 4.65 15.33
C PHE A 25 10.74 3.12 15.18
N SER A 26 10.47 2.54 14.00
CA SER A 26 10.67 1.10 13.75
C SER A 26 11.87 0.82 12.87
N CYS A 27 12.53 -0.32 13.09
CA CYS A 27 13.70 -0.77 12.32
C CYS A 27 13.42 -0.83 10.81
N ASP A 28 12.21 -1.29 10.45
CA ASP A 28 11.76 -1.40 9.06
C ASP A 28 11.07 -0.11 8.57
N GLY A 29 10.90 0.86 9.46
CA GLY A 29 10.20 2.12 9.21
C GLY A 29 8.70 1.97 8.93
N LEU A 30 8.12 0.78 9.10
CA LEU A 30 6.72 0.46 8.82
C LEU A 30 5.98 -0.10 10.04
N THR A 31 4.66 0.07 10.05
CA THR A 31 3.69 -0.56 10.96
C THR A 31 2.60 -1.24 10.16
N ALA A 32 1.95 -2.24 10.74
CA ALA A 32 0.76 -2.83 10.16
C ALA A 32 -0.32 -1.77 9.87
N VAL A 33 -0.96 -1.91 8.71
CA VAL A 33 -2.12 -1.08 8.37
C VAL A 33 -3.28 -1.52 9.26
N PRO A 34 -3.98 -0.60 9.95
CA PRO A 34 -5.08 -0.98 10.83
C PRO A 34 -6.30 -1.44 10.03
N ASP A 35 -7.07 -2.40 10.56
CA ASP A 35 -8.24 -3.02 9.88
C ASP A 35 -9.27 -2.02 9.36
N ARG A 36 -9.50 -0.94 10.13
CA ARG A 36 -10.38 0.18 9.75
C ARG A 36 -10.00 0.86 8.44
N ALA A 37 -8.75 0.75 8.00
CA ALA A 37 -8.29 1.29 6.72
C ALA A 37 -8.69 0.37 5.56
N TYR A 38 -8.63 -0.95 5.75
CA TYR A 38 -9.10 -1.92 4.75
C TYR A 38 -10.60 -1.79 4.51
N ALA A 39 -11.39 -1.50 5.55
CA ALA A 39 -12.83 -1.23 5.44
C ALA A 39 -13.21 -0.02 4.56
N LEU A 40 -12.24 0.81 4.14
CA LEU A 40 -12.46 1.93 3.22
C LEU A 40 -12.48 1.49 1.74
N PHE A 41 -12.12 0.24 1.45
CA PHE A 41 -11.97 -0.29 0.11
C PHE A 41 -12.94 -1.46 -0.11
N THR A 42 -13.34 -1.62 -1.36
CA THR A 42 -14.00 -2.85 -1.81
C THR A 42 -12.98 -3.95 -2.08
N GLU A 43 -13.41 -5.21 -2.12
CA GLU A 43 -12.54 -6.35 -2.45
C GLU A 43 -11.82 -6.16 -3.78
N LYS A 44 -12.53 -5.69 -4.82
CA LYS A 44 -11.96 -5.41 -6.15
C LYS A 44 -10.87 -4.33 -6.12
N GLU A 45 -11.05 -3.30 -5.27
CA GLU A 45 -10.04 -2.25 -5.12
C GLU A 45 -8.79 -2.77 -4.40
N LEU A 46 -8.97 -3.63 -3.38
CA LEU A 46 -7.84 -4.26 -2.69
C LEU A 46 -7.10 -5.23 -3.61
N GLU A 47 -7.82 -6.06 -4.36
CA GLU A 47 -7.25 -6.99 -5.33
C GLU A 47 -6.40 -6.24 -6.37
N LYS A 48 -6.89 -5.10 -6.87
CA LYS A 48 -6.11 -4.24 -7.77
C LYS A 48 -4.81 -3.76 -7.13
N ILE A 49 -4.86 -3.24 -5.90
CA ILE A 49 -3.66 -2.78 -5.18
C ILE A 49 -2.65 -3.93 -5.02
N TYR A 50 -3.11 -5.14 -4.71
CA TYR A 50 -2.23 -6.30 -4.57
C TYR A 50 -1.62 -6.76 -5.90
N ASN A 51 -2.38 -6.71 -6.99
CA ASN A 51 -1.89 -7.02 -8.33
C ASN A 51 -0.84 -5.99 -8.78
N ASP A 52 -1.12 -4.70 -8.61
CA ASP A 52 -0.19 -3.61 -8.94
C ASP A 52 1.12 -3.77 -8.14
N ARG A 53 1.01 -4.12 -6.85
CA ARG A 53 2.16 -4.38 -5.98
C ARG A 53 2.98 -5.58 -6.46
N ASN A 54 2.32 -6.67 -6.88
CA ASN A 54 2.99 -7.86 -7.38
C ASN A 54 3.73 -7.59 -8.70
N GLU A 55 3.11 -6.83 -9.61
CA GLU A 55 3.75 -6.43 -10.86
C GLU A 55 4.98 -5.54 -10.62
N PHE A 56 4.89 -4.62 -9.66
CA PHE A 56 6.02 -3.81 -9.22
C PHE A 56 7.17 -4.68 -8.71
N TYR A 57 6.90 -5.66 -7.84
CA TYR A 57 7.93 -6.58 -7.34
C TYR A 57 8.57 -7.42 -8.46
N LYS A 58 7.80 -7.90 -9.42
CA LYS A 58 8.33 -8.63 -10.58
C LYS A 58 9.33 -7.78 -11.38
N LYS A 59 8.98 -6.52 -11.68
CA LYS A 59 9.87 -5.58 -12.37
C LYS A 59 11.12 -5.28 -11.55
N LEU A 60 10.98 -5.15 -10.24
CA LEU A 60 12.09 -4.89 -9.32
C LEU A 60 13.07 -6.07 -9.30
N MET A 61 12.58 -7.30 -9.24
CA MET A 61 13.41 -8.50 -9.33
C MET A 61 14.11 -8.61 -10.69
N GLN A 62 13.40 -8.37 -11.80
CA GLN A 62 14.02 -8.35 -13.13
C GLN A 62 15.15 -7.33 -13.25
N MET A 63 15.02 -6.16 -12.61
CA MET A 63 16.11 -5.17 -12.58
C MET A 63 17.29 -5.68 -11.76
N ILE A 64 17.07 -6.28 -10.59
CA ILE A 64 18.15 -6.82 -9.74
C ILE A 64 18.88 -7.97 -10.45
N ASP A 65 18.15 -8.90 -11.06
CA ASP A 65 18.71 -10.06 -11.77
C ASP A 65 19.50 -9.64 -13.04
N SER A 66 19.30 -8.42 -13.52
CA SER A 66 20.02 -7.86 -14.67
C SER A 66 21.36 -7.20 -14.31
N TYR A 67 21.72 -7.09 -13.03
CA TYR A 67 23.01 -6.57 -12.54
C TYR A 67 23.98 -7.70 -12.19
#